data_AF-A0A284RGJ8-F1
#
_entry.id   AF-A0A284RGJ8-F1
#
_cell.length_a   1.000
_cell.length_b   1.000
_cell.length_c   1.000
_cell.angle_alpha   90.00
_cell.angle_beta   90.00
_cell.angle_gamma   90.00
#
_symmetry.space_group_name_H-M   'P 1'
#
loop_
_entity.id
_entity.type
_entity.pdbx_description
1 polymer ?
#
loop_
_entity_poly.entity_id
_entity_poly.type
_entity_poly.pdbx_seq_one_letter_code
_entity_poly.pdbx_strand_id
1 'polypeptide(L)'
;MSLSVSDLTAVAEDLFSDIANNSPSIRLLAHFSQHHTVTIQHSFADCKTPDAYRFTGLNAVRSYFDLLATHYERSAMEKHSMRISAHAGRVILLGSVHWTWRSSRKGWREDFECTIDFDDNLKVISFVMLTTSSPSTCVMRAVDPGPPDISCSRRKKRFDIWWSCLVPSPAVDIEYAFVIPFIYPSCRSNLPLAYTFSTMPPPATVITFKFPIQILKFTCNRHATNN
;
A
#
# COMPACT_ATOMS: atom_id res chain seq x y z
N MET A 1 -25.86 23.50 -5.56
CA MET A 1 -27.01 22.91 -4.83
C MET A 1 -26.46 22.37 -3.52
N SER A 2 -27.14 22.54 -2.38
CA SER A 2 -26.65 21.96 -1.13
C SER A 2 -26.96 20.46 -1.11
N LEU A 3 -25.94 19.61 -0.90
CA LEU A 3 -26.13 18.17 -0.73
C LEU A 3 -26.90 17.90 0.56
N SER A 4 -27.68 16.82 0.61
CA SER A 4 -28.41 16.47 1.83
C SER A 4 -27.48 15.81 2.85
N VAL A 5 -27.71 16.07 4.16
CA VAL A 5 -26.94 15.45 5.24
C VAL A 5 -27.15 13.94 5.25
N SER A 6 -28.38 13.47 5.00
CA SER A 6 -28.71 12.05 4.98
C SER A 6 -27.97 11.30 3.88
N ASP A 7 -27.88 11.89 2.67
CA ASP A 7 -27.21 11.22 1.56
C ASP A 7 -25.70 11.15 1.78
N LEU A 8 -25.09 12.26 2.25
CA LEU A 8 -23.67 12.29 2.63
C LEU A 8 -23.33 11.28 3.73
N THR A 9 -24.23 11.13 4.71
CA THR A 9 -24.11 10.09 5.75
C THR A 9 -24.10 8.71 5.10
N ALA A 10 -25.10 8.40 4.28
CA ALA A 10 -25.28 7.08 3.70
C ALA A 10 -24.09 6.67 2.82
N VAL A 11 -23.62 7.54 1.93
CA VAL A 11 -22.48 7.23 1.04
C VAL A 11 -21.16 7.12 1.81
N ALA A 12 -20.97 7.91 2.87
CA ALA A 12 -19.79 7.78 3.72
C ALA A 12 -19.80 6.45 4.47
N GLU A 13 -20.92 6.07 5.09
CA GLU A 13 -21.05 4.77 5.79
C GLU A 13 -20.83 3.59 4.83
N ASP A 14 -21.34 3.65 3.61
CA ASP A 14 -21.15 2.59 2.61
C ASP A 14 -19.68 2.45 2.21
N LEU A 15 -18.99 3.57 1.96
CA LEU A 15 -17.55 3.58 1.72
C LEU A 15 -16.77 3.01 2.90
N PHE A 16 -17.07 3.45 4.13
CA PHE A 16 -16.38 2.95 5.33
C PHE A 16 -16.66 1.47 5.59
N SER A 17 -17.88 1.00 5.33
CA SER A 17 -18.23 -0.42 5.37
C SER A 17 -17.40 -1.22 4.37
N ASP A 18 -17.26 -0.76 3.13
CA ASP A 18 -16.44 -1.43 2.13
C ASP A 18 -14.95 -1.45 2.51
N ILE A 19 -14.43 -0.36 3.09
CA ILE A 19 -13.06 -0.27 3.61
C ILE A 19 -12.85 -1.26 4.78
N ALA A 20 -13.77 -1.28 5.74
CA ALA A 20 -13.71 -2.15 6.92
C ALA A 20 -13.78 -3.64 6.55
N ASN A 21 -14.58 -3.98 5.53
CA ASN A 21 -14.74 -5.34 5.03
C ASN A 21 -13.60 -5.80 4.10
N ASN A 22 -12.51 -5.02 3.97
CA ASN A 22 -11.41 -5.30 3.06
C ASN A 22 -11.87 -5.56 1.61
N SER A 23 -12.86 -4.79 1.14
CA SER A 23 -13.37 -4.91 -0.23
C SER A 23 -12.26 -4.72 -1.27
N PRO A 24 -12.33 -5.41 -2.42
CA PRO A 24 -11.35 -5.28 -3.47
C PRO A 24 -11.34 -3.84 -4.03
N SER A 25 -10.18 -3.39 -4.53
CA SER A 25 -10.01 -2.02 -4.99
C SER A 25 -11.00 -1.61 -6.07
N ILE A 26 -11.43 -2.53 -6.95
CA ILE A 26 -12.48 -2.24 -7.95
C ILE A 26 -13.81 -1.78 -7.33
N ARG A 27 -14.20 -2.35 -6.19
CA ARG A 27 -15.41 -1.95 -5.47
C ARG A 27 -15.21 -0.61 -4.77
N LEU A 28 -14.05 -0.41 -4.15
CA LEU A 28 -13.68 0.88 -3.54
C LEU A 28 -13.68 2.01 -4.56
N LEU A 29 -13.15 1.78 -5.77
CA LEU A 29 -13.12 2.77 -6.86
C LEU A 29 -14.51 3.22 -7.32
N ALA A 30 -15.56 2.42 -7.11
CA ALA A 30 -16.93 2.80 -7.47
C ALA A 30 -17.46 3.98 -6.64
N HIS A 31 -16.88 4.24 -5.47
CA HIS A 31 -17.20 5.38 -4.61
C HIS A 31 -16.55 6.69 -5.08
N PHE A 32 -15.50 6.62 -5.90
CA PHE A 32 -14.73 7.79 -6.32
C PHE A 32 -15.25 8.38 -7.63
N SER A 33 -15.03 9.68 -7.79
CA SER A 33 -15.49 10.41 -8.99
C SER A 33 -14.68 10.01 -10.21
N GLN A 34 -15.37 9.84 -11.35
CA GLN A 34 -14.74 9.59 -12.65
C GLN A 34 -14.53 10.87 -13.47
N HIS A 35 -15.21 11.96 -13.07
CA HIS A 35 -15.22 13.23 -13.80
C HIS A 35 -14.25 14.25 -13.21
N HIS A 36 -13.91 14.10 -11.93
CA HIS A 36 -13.00 14.98 -11.22
C HIS A 36 -11.65 14.33 -10.99
N THR A 37 -10.63 15.16 -10.79
CA THR A 37 -9.31 14.68 -10.36
C THR A 37 -9.40 14.29 -8.89
N VAL A 38 -9.36 12.98 -8.64
CA VAL A 38 -9.45 12.43 -7.29
C VAL A 38 -8.09 12.50 -6.60
N THR A 39 -8.08 12.87 -5.32
CA THR A 39 -6.87 12.83 -4.48
C THR A 39 -7.07 11.96 -3.25
N ILE A 40 -6.07 11.15 -2.92
CA ILE A 40 -5.97 10.46 -1.64
C ILE A 40 -4.69 10.88 -0.93
N GLN A 41 -4.77 11.18 0.35
CA GLN A 41 -3.62 11.50 1.18
C GLN A 41 -3.71 10.72 2.48
N HIS A 42 -2.59 10.13 2.91
CA HIS A 42 -2.48 9.47 4.19
C HIS A 42 -1.22 9.98 4.92
N SER A 43 -1.40 10.86 5.89
CA SER A 43 -0.31 11.51 6.62
C SER A 43 -0.54 11.46 8.13
N PHE A 44 0.37 12.05 8.90
CA PHE A 44 0.30 12.16 10.37
C PHE A 44 0.48 13.63 10.78
N ALA A 45 0.00 14.01 11.98
CA ALA A 45 -0.07 15.41 12.43
C ALA A 45 1.25 16.20 12.32
N ASP A 46 2.39 15.56 12.64
CA ASP A 46 3.71 16.22 12.64
C ASP A 46 4.51 16.05 11.33
N CYS A 47 3.83 15.74 10.23
CA CYS A 47 4.49 15.51 8.95
C CYS A 47 5.00 16.82 8.34
N LYS A 48 6.32 16.93 8.15
CA LYS A 48 6.95 18.11 7.49
C LYS A 48 6.64 18.20 6.00
N THR A 49 6.30 17.09 5.37
CA THR A 49 6.07 16.98 3.92
C THR A 49 4.80 16.17 3.64
N PRO A 50 3.61 16.67 4.02
CA PRO A 50 2.36 15.93 3.85
C PRO A 50 2.05 15.62 2.38
N ASP A 51 2.50 16.48 1.47
CA ASP A 51 2.34 16.32 0.03
C ASP A 51 3.07 15.10 -0.54
N ALA A 52 4.13 14.61 0.14
CA ALA A 52 4.84 13.40 -0.27
C ALA A 52 3.97 12.13 -0.12
N TYR A 53 2.90 12.21 0.67
CA TYR A 53 1.94 11.12 0.90
C TYR A 53 0.61 11.36 0.20
N ARG A 54 0.58 12.28 -0.78
CA ARG A 54 -0.59 12.54 -1.61
C ARG A 54 -0.45 11.81 -2.94
N PHE A 55 -1.51 11.10 -3.31
CA PHE A 55 -1.66 10.40 -4.56
C PHE A 55 -2.83 11.00 -5.34
N THR A 56 -2.63 11.23 -6.63
CA THR A 56 -3.60 11.93 -7.48
C THR A 56 -3.99 11.06 -8.68
N GLY A 57 -5.28 11.02 -8.98
CA GLY A 57 -5.90 10.23 -10.03
C GLY A 57 -6.38 8.85 -9.55
N LEU A 58 -7.40 8.31 -10.23
CA LEU A 58 -8.04 7.04 -9.87
C LEU A 58 -7.08 5.84 -9.88
N ASN A 59 -6.13 5.81 -10.82
CA ASN A 59 -5.11 4.75 -10.85
C ASN A 59 -4.23 4.77 -9.61
N ALA A 60 -3.90 5.96 -9.09
CA ALA A 60 -3.09 6.09 -7.89
C ALA A 60 -3.90 5.70 -6.63
N VAL A 61 -5.19 6.05 -6.59
CA VAL A 61 -6.12 5.59 -5.53
C VAL A 61 -6.23 4.06 -5.52
N ARG A 62 -6.36 3.45 -6.70
CA ARG A 62 -6.36 1.98 -6.84
C ARG A 62 -5.07 1.38 -6.27
N SER A 63 -3.92 1.86 -6.74
CA SER A 63 -2.61 1.38 -6.28
C SER A 63 -2.44 1.54 -4.78
N TYR A 64 -2.93 2.63 -4.19
CA TYR A 64 -2.92 2.82 -2.74
C TYR A 64 -3.67 1.70 -2.00
N PHE A 65 -4.90 1.39 -2.39
CA PHE A 65 -5.67 0.33 -1.74
C PHE A 65 -5.07 -1.06 -1.99
N ASP A 66 -4.56 -1.31 -3.20
CA ASP A 66 -3.90 -2.57 -3.55
C ASP A 66 -2.62 -2.78 -2.72
N LEU A 67 -1.82 -1.73 -2.52
CA LEU A 67 -0.63 -1.77 -1.66
C LEU A 67 -0.99 -2.07 -0.20
N LEU A 68 -2.02 -1.41 0.32
CA LEU A 68 -2.49 -1.69 1.67
C LEU A 68 -2.96 -3.14 1.83
N ALA A 69 -3.77 -3.63 0.89
CA ALA A 69 -4.27 -4.99 0.90
C ALA A 69 -3.14 -6.04 0.77
N THR A 70 -2.08 -5.71 0.03
CA THR A 70 -0.92 -6.59 -0.19
C THR A 70 -0.09 -6.78 1.08
N HIS A 71 0.12 -5.72 1.86
CA HIS A 71 1.02 -5.76 3.02
C HIS A 71 0.28 -5.95 4.35
N TYR A 72 -0.97 -5.53 4.42
CA TYR A 72 -1.71 -5.47 5.67
C TYR A 72 -3.06 -6.20 5.59
N GLU A 73 -3.49 -6.66 6.74
CA GLU A 73 -4.85 -7.07 7.06
C GLU A 73 -5.43 -6.00 7.97
N ARG A 74 -6.58 -5.41 7.58
CA ARG A 74 -7.33 -4.49 8.43
C ARG A 74 -8.37 -5.26 9.22
N SER A 75 -8.46 -4.99 10.50
CA SER A 75 -9.51 -5.52 11.37
C SER A 75 -9.94 -4.48 12.39
N ALA A 76 -11.07 -4.73 13.05
CA ALA A 76 -11.59 -3.88 14.13
C ALA A 76 -11.60 -2.38 13.78
N MET A 77 -12.14 -2.04 12.60
CA MET A 77 -12.31 -0.64 12.22
C MET A 77 -13.50 -0.07 13.01
N GLU A 78 -13.22 0.91 13.86
CA GLU A 78 -14.19 1.55 14.73
C GLU A 78 -14.43 2.99 14.31
N LYS A 79 -15.69 3.40 14.29
CA LYS A 79 -16.10 4.78 14.11
C LYS A 79 -16.41 5.38 15.47
N HIS A 80 -15.72 6.45 15.84
CA HIS A 80 -15.92 7.17 17.10
C HIS A 80 -16.90 8.34 16.95
N SER A 81 -16.75 9.13 15.90
CA SER A 81 -17.68 10.22 15.60
C SER A 81 -17.64 10.59 14.11
N MET A 82 -18.71 11.23 13.64
CA MET A 82 -18.82 11.73 12.28
C MET A 82 -19.48 13.11 12.29
N ARG A 83 -18.87 14.06 11.58
CA ARG A 83 -19.36 15.43 11.41
C ARG A 83 -19.56 15.69 9.92
N ILE A 84 -20.69 16.30 9.58
CA ILE A 84 -21.11 16.47 8.19
C ILE A 84 -21.33 17.95 7.91
N SER A 85 -20.77 18.42 6.80
CA SER A 85 -20.99 19.76 6.26
C SER A 85 -21.64 19.64 4.89
N ALA A 86 -22.97 19.69 4.87
CA ALA A 86 -23.79 19.67 3.66
C ALA A 86 -23.42 20.79 2.67
N HIS A 87 -23.09 21.98 3.19
CA HIS A 87 -22.73 23.14 2.37
C HIS A 87 -21.38 22.97 1.66
N ALA A 88 -20.44 22.26 2.29
CA ALA A 88 -19.12 21.99 1.74
C ALA A 88 -19.03 20.64 1.01
N GLY A 89 -20.09 19.82 1.03
CA GLY A 89 -20.04 18.44 0.55
C GLY A 89 -18.99 17.61 1.29
N ARG A 90 -18.80 17.84 2.59
CA ARG A 90 -17.68 17.30 3.37
C ARG A 90 -18.15 16.43 4.53
N VAL A 91 -17.47 15.32 4.76
CA VAL A 91 -17.61 14.46 5.92
C VAL A 91 -16.27 14.36 6.63
N ILE A 92 -16.27 14.55 7.96
CA ILE A 92 -15.10 14.34 8.82
C ILE A 92 -15.44 13.22 9.79
N LEU A 93 -14.68 12.14 9.76
CA LEU A 93 -14.85 10.97 10.62
C LEU A 93 -13.63 10.80 11.52
N LEU A 94 -13.88 10.56 12.80
CA LEU A 94 -12.86 10.09 13.74
C LEU A 94 -13.06 8.59 13.94
N GLY A 95 -11.98 7.84 13.83
CA GLY A 95 -12.02 6.39 13.95
C GLY A 95 -10.70 5.78 14.37
N SER A 96 -10.72 4.47 14.55
CA SER A 96 -9.53 3.68 14.79
C SER A 96 -9.55 2.42 13.93
N VAL A 97 -8.38 1.89 13.63
CA VAL A 97 -8.23 0.66 12.86
C VAL A 97 -7.08 -0.15 13.42
N HIS A 98 -7.24 -1.47 13.43
CA HIS A 98 -6.17 -2.39 13.76
C HIS A 98 -5.53 -2.90 12.46
N TRP A 99 -4.27 -2.55 12.25
CA TRP A 99 -3.46 -3.05 11.15
C TRP A 99 -2.68 -4.26 11.60
N THR A 100 -2.63 -5.29 10.76
CA THR A 100 -1.78 -6.47 10.99
C THR A 100 -0.91 -6.70 9.77
N TRP A 101 0.40 -6.80 9.96
CA TRP A 101 1.31 -7.21 8.90
C TRP A 101 0.97 -8.62 8.43
N ARG A 102 0.80 -8.82 7.13
CA ARG A 102 0.57 -10.17 6.58
C ARG A 102 1.80 -11.07 6.77
N SER A 103 2.99 -10.50 6.72
CA SER A 103 4.27 -11.21 6.86
C SER A 103 4.54 -11.66 8.30
N SER A 104 4.70 -10.73 9.24
CA SER A 104 5.02 -11.09 10.64
C SER A 104 3.83 -11.40 11.53
N ARG A 105 2.59 -11.13 11.08
CA ARG A 105 1.35 -11.24 11.86
C ARG A 105 1.30 -10.33 13.09
N LYS A 106 2.27 -9.42 13.25
CA LYS A 106 2.22 -8.40 14.29
C LYS A 106 1.31 -7.28 13.84
N GLY A 107 0.56 -6.72 14.78
CA GLY A 107 -0.36 -5.64 14.52
C GLY A 107 -0.22 -4.48 15.49
N TRP A 108 -0.83 -3.37 15.12
CA TRP A 108 -0.92 -2.17 15.94
C TRP A 108 -2.24 -1.45 15.66
N ARG A 109 -2.64 -0.60 16.61
CA ARG A 109 -3.82 0.25 16.47
C ARG A 109 -3.39 1.62 15.99
N GLU A 110 -4.12 2.14 15.01
CA GLU A 110 -3.98 3.50 14.50
C GLU A 110 -5.29 4.25 14.73
N ASP A 111 -5.22 5.36 15.47
CA ASP A 111 -6.30 6.35 15.53
C ASP A 111 -6.10 7.40 14.45
N PHE A 112 -7.18 7.73 13.74
CA PHE A 112 -7.17 8.63 12.59
C PHE A 112 -8.38 9.56 12.54
N GLU A 113 -8.17 10.70 11.88
CA GLU A 113 -9.21 11.59 11.36
C GLU A 113 -9.25 11.45 9.84
N CYS A 114 -10.41 11.17 9.28
CA CYS A 114 -10.63 11.06 7.85
C CYS A 114 -11.53 12.21 7.38
N THR A 115 -11.01 13.07 6.53
CA THR A 115 -11.78 14.12 5.83
C THR A 115 -12.06 13.68 4.41
N ILE A 116 -13.34 13.64 4.03
CA ILE A 116 -13.81 13.22 2.73
C ILE A 116 -14.60 14.36 2.11
N ASP A 117 -14.19 14.78 0.91
CA ASP A 117 -14.94 15.73 0.09
C ASP A 117 -15.62 14.98 -1.06
N PHE A 118 -16.88 15.34 -1.32
CA PHE A 118 -17.73 14.76 -2.36
C PHE A 118 -18.02 15.78 -3.47
N ASP A 119 -18.24 15.28 -4.68
CA ASP A 119 -18.81 16.07 -5.78
C ASP A 119 -20.35 16.11 -5.71
N ASP A 120 -20.94 16.83 -6.66
CA ASP A 120 -22.40 16.98 -6.79
C ASP A 120 -23.13 15.65 -7.02
N ASN A 121 -22.43 14.59 -7.45
CA ASN A 121 -22.98 13.24 -7.68
C ASN A 121 -22.72 12.29 -6.50
N LEU A 122 -22.36 12.83 -5.33
CA LEU A 122 -22.02 12.07 -4.12
C LEU A 122 -20.86 11.09 -4.34
N LYS A 123 -19.92 11.43 -5.23
CA LYS A 123 -18.69 10.68 -5.45
C LYS A 123 -17.51 11.36 -4.77
N VAL A 124 -16.61 10.57 -4.21
CA VAL A 124 -15.43 11.08 -3.50
C VAL A 124 -14.47 11.74 -4.49
N ILE A 125 -14.08 12.98 -4.18
CA ILE A 125 -13.05 13.74 -4.89
C ILE A 125 -11.78 13.90 -4.07
N SER A 126 -11.90 13.96 -2.74
CA SER A 126 -10.77 14.05 -1.83
C SER A 126 -10.96 13.09 -0.67
N PHE A 127 -9.95 12.28 -0.38
CA PHE A 127 -9.91 11.39 0.78
C PHE A 127 -8.61 11.65 1.54
N VAL A 128 -8.69 12.32 2.68
CA VAL A 128 -7.53 12.69 3.49
C VAL A 128 -7.62 11.97 4.83
N MET A 129 -6.71 11.05 5.07
CA MET A 129 -6.54 10.35 6.33
C MET A 129 -5.35 10.97 7.09
N LEU A 130 -5.60 11.42 8.30
CA LEU A 130 -4.61 11.97 9.21
C LEU A 130 -4.52 11.10 10.45
N THR A 131 -3.37 10.46 10.67
CA THR A 131 -3.09 9.76 11.92
C THR A 131 -3.06 10.77 13.07
N THR A 132 -3.94 10.58 14.05
CA THR A 132 -4.06 11.40 15.27
C THR A 132 -3.39 10.74 16.47
N SER A 133 -3.16 9.43 16.40
CA SER A 133 -2.26 8.70 17.30
C SER A 133 -0.78 9.02 17.04
N SER A 134 0.14 8.37 17.76
CA SER A 134 1.59 8.57 17.59
C SER A 134 2.01 8.51 16.11
N PRO A 135 2.92 9.37 15.61
CA PRO A 135 3.41 9.28 14.23
C PRO A 135 4.01 7.91 13.86
N SER A 136 4.40 7.10 14.84
CA SER A 136 4.89 5.73 14.65
C SER A 136 3.79 4.69 14.34
N THR A 137 2.52 4.99 14.64
CA THR A 137 1.37 4.12 14.35
C THR A 137 0.76 4.42 12.98
N CYS A 138 1.27 5.43 12.25
CA CYS A 138 0.86 5.70 10.89
C CYS A 138 1.28 4.54 9.97
N VAL A 139 0.32 3.94 9.25
CA VAL A 139 0.61 2.83 8.33
C VAL A 139 1.62 3.19 7.24
N MET A 140 1.70 4.48 6.86
CA MET A 140 2.65 4.97 5.87
C MET A 140 4.10 5.03 6.38
N ARG A 141 4.31 4.86 7.69
CA ARG A 141 5.63 4.79 8.34
C ARG A 141 5.93 3.45 8.99
N ALA A 142 4.98 2.53 8.96
CA ALA A 142 5.12 1.24 9.61
C ALA A 142 6.25 0.44 8.95
N VAL A 143 7.10 -0.16 9.77
CA VAL A 143 8.16 -1.08 9.33
C VAL A 143 7.85 -2.45 9.91
N ASP A 144 7.82 -3.48 9.06
CA ASP A 144 7.63 -4.85 9.53
C ASP A 144 8.86 -5.26 10.35
N PRO A 145 8.72 -5.60 11.64
CA PRO A 145 9.84 -6.08 12.46
C PRO A 145 10.37 -7.46 12.02
N GLY A 146 9.84 -8.03 10.94
CA GLY A 146 10.21 -9.32 10.41
C GLY A 146 9.46 -10.47 11.08
N PRO A 147 9.50 -11.67 10.49
CA PRO A 147 8.92 -12.85 11.10
C PRO A 147 9.51 -13.04 12.50
N PRO A 148 8.75 -13.62 13.45
CA PRO A 148 9.32 -14.01 14.73
C PRO A 148 10.56 -14.84 14.43
N ASP A 149 11.67 -14.48 15.08
CA ASP A 149 12.95 -15.14 14.91
C ASP A 149 12.74 -16.60 15.32
N ILE A 150 12.51 -17.47 14.34
CA ILE A 150 12.55 -18.91 14.55
C ILE A 150 14.03 -19.15 14.75
N SER A 151 14.47 -18.97 16.00
CA SER A 151 15.72 -19.51 16.47
C SER A 151 15.62 -21.02 16.25
N CYS A 152 15.99 -21.44 15.05
CA CYS A 152 16.44 -22.79 14.83
C CYS A 152 17.61 -22.89 15.80
N SER A 153 17.40 -23.60 16.90
CA SER A 153 18.44 -24.01 17.82
C SER A 153 19.43 -24.81 16.98
N ARG A 154 20.35 -24.09 16.32
CA ARG A 154 21.51 -24.66 15.67
C ARG A 154 22.25 -25.36 16.78
N ARG A 155 22.00 -26.66 16.95
CA ARG A 155 23.03 -27.56 17.46
C ARG A 155 24.25 -27.24 16.61
N LYS A 156 25.24 -26.58 17.23
CA LYS A 156 26.58 -26.42 16.68
C LYS A 156 27.11 -27.82 16.38
N LYS A 157 26.83 -28.36 15.19
CA LYS A 157 27.76 -29.27 14.56
C LYS A 157 28.80 -28.36 13.93
N ARG A 158 29.90 -28.23 14.68
CA ARG A 158 31.16 -27.68 14.24
C ARG A 158 31.53 -28.36 12.92
N PHE A 159 31.34 -27.66 11.81
CA PHE A 159 32.07 -27.92 10.59
C PHE A 159 32.99 -26.72 10.42
N ASP A 160 34.23 -26.92 10.85
CA ASP A 160 35.32 -25.99 10.65
C ASP A 160 35.57 -25.89 9.14
N ILE A 161 35.24 -24.76 8.53
CA ILE A 161 35.82 -24.36 7.25
C ILE A 161 36.34 -22.93 7.39
N TRP A 162 37.62 -22.83 7.12
CA TRP A 162 38.52 -21.69 7.31
C TRP A 162 38.06 -20.49 6.47
N TRP A 163 37.87 -19.32 7.09
CA TRP A 163 37.75 -18.06 6.35
C TRP A 163 39.09 -17.34 6.34
N SER A 164 39.73 -17.27 5.17
CA SER A 164 40.80 -16.31 4.93
C SER A 164 40.17 -14.94 4.66
N CYS A 165 40.58 -13.97 5.47
CA CYS A 165 40.25 -12.56 5.35
C CYS A 165 40.78 -11.97 4.03
N LEU A 166 39.96 -11.18 3.33
CA LEU A 166 40.46 -10.07 2.51
C LEU A 166 39.56 -8.82 2.69
N VAL A 167 40.26 -7.70 2.86
CA VAL A 167 39.88 -6.34 3.29
C VAL A 167 39.39 -5.51 2.07
N PRO A 168 38.68 -4.37 2.25
CA PRO A 168 37.75 -3.80 1.24
C PRO A 168 38.29 -2.56 0.49
N SER A 169 37.69 -2.21 -0.68
CA SER A 169 37.44 -0.85 -1.22
C SER A 169 37.01 -0.87 -2.70
N PRO A 170 36.51 0.24 -3.32
CA PRO A 170 35.46 1.16 -2.91
C PRO A 170 34.37 1.37 -4.02
N ALA A 171 33.35 2.14 -3.64
CA ALA A 171 32.30 2.84 -4.41
C ALA A 171 32.22 2.64 -5.95
N VAL A 172 31.07 2.14 -6.41
CA VAL A 172 30.51 2.44 -7.73
C VAL A 172 29.02 2.74 -7.55
N ASP A 173 28.62 3.94 -7.94
CA ASP A 173 27.22 4.35 -8.09
C ASP A 173 26.56 3.50 -9.18
N ILE A 174 25.52 2.74 -8.82
CA ILE A 174 24.69 2.02 -9.77
C ILE A 174 23.24 2.48 -9.58
N GLU A 175 22.76 3.20 -10.58
CA GLU A 175 21.34 3.47 -10.84
C GLU A 175 20.62 2.12 -11.02
N TYR A 176 19.72 1.78 -10.11
CA TYR A 176 18.85 0.61 -10.25
C TYR A 176 17.50 1.03 -10.81
N ALA A 177 17.30 0.79 -12.11
CA ALA A 177 15.98 0.70 -12.71
C ALA A 177 15.31 -0.61 -12.22
N PHE A 178 14.29 -0.49 -11.38
CA PHE A 178 13.46 -1.63 -10.98
C PHE A 178 12.44 -1.94 -12.09
N VAL A 179 12.75 -2.93 -12.92
CA VAL A 179 11.73 -3.66 -13.68
C VAL A 179 11.15 -4.69 -12.73
N ILE A 180 9.86 -4.61 -12.41
CA ILE A 180 9.14 -5.66 -11.68
C ILE A 180 8.67 -6.68 -12.72
N PRO A 181 9.26 -7.88 -12.82
CA PRO A 181 8.66 -8.94 -13.62
C PRO A 181 7.48 -9.51 -12.83
N PHE A 182 6.26 -9.28 -13.32
CA PHE A 182 5.10 -10.08 -12.95
C PHE A 182 5.36 -11.53 -13.41
N ILE A 183 5.79 -12.39 -12.49
CA ILE A 183 5.85 -13.84 -12.73
C ILE A 183 4.53 -14.43 -12.24
N TYR A 184 3.62 -14.69 -13.17
CA TYR A 184 2.50 -15.61 -12.96
C TYR A 184 3.05 -17.05 -12.81
N PRO A 185 2.57 -17.86 -11.85
CA PRO A 185 2.89 -19.27 -11.84
C PRO A 185 1.98 -19.98 -12.85
N SER A 186 2.50 -20.27 -14.04
CA SER A 186 1.84 -21.18 -15.00
C SER A 186 2.46 -22.57 -14.88
N CYS A 187 1.63 -23.53 -14.45
CA CYS A 187 1.93 -24.95 -14.48
C CYS A 187 2.31 -25.41 -15.89
N ARG A 188 3.32 -26.27 -15.95
CA ARG A 188 3.97 -26.78 -17.16
C ARG A 188 3.22 -28.01 -17.68
N SER A 189 2.72 -27.97 -18.90
CA SER A 189 2.55 -29.17 -19.73
C SER A 189 2.72 -28.85 -21.22
N ASN A 190 3.87 -29.30 -21.73
CA ASN A 190 4.26 -29.69 -23.09
C ASN A 190 3.59 -29.05 -24.33
N LEU A 191 4.42 -28.33 -25.09
CA LEU A 191 4.33 -27.95 -26.52
C LEU A 191 4.37 -29.20 -27.46
N PRO A 192 4.13 -29.13 -28.80
CA PRO A 192 4.32 -27.95 -29.67
C PRO A 192 3.28 -27.69 -30.79
N LEU A 193 3.20 -26.44 -31.26
CA LEU A 193 3.49 -26.02 -32.65
C LEU A 193 3.00 -24.57 -32.94
N ALA A 194 3.88 -23.83 -33.64
CA ALA A 194 3.71 -22.69 -34.55
C ALA A 194 2.60 -21.64 -34.32
N TYR A 195 2.96 -20.34 -34.37
CA TYR A 195 2.50 -19.37 -35.40
C TYR A 195 2.91 -17.91 -35.03
N THR A 196 3.61 -17.31 -35.99
CA THR A 196 3.72 -15.90 -36.46
C THR A 196 3.38 -14.66 -35.60
N PHE A 197 4.29 -13.68 -35.73
CA PHE A 197 4.24 -12.25 -35.38
C PHE A 197 2.92 -11.52 -35.73
N SER A 198 2.47 -10.60 -34.85
CA SER A 198 1.89 -9.31 -35.26
C SER A 198 1.77 -8.29 -34.11
N THR A 199 2.27 -7.07 -34.37
CA THR A 199 1.93 -5.75 -33.78
C THR A 199 2.17 -5.46 -32.28
N MET A 200 3.16 -4.59 -32.02
CA MET A 200 3.40 -3.89 -30.76
C MET A 200 2.25 -2.93 -30.38
N PRO A 201 1.89 -2.80 -29.09
CA PRO A 201 1.25 -1.60 -28.54
C PRO A 201 2.31 -0.60 -27.98
N PRO A 202 1.96 0.69 -27.83
CA PRO A 202 2.88 1.79 -27.51
C PRO A 202 3.42 1.72 -26.07
N PRO A 203 4.51 2.46 -25.73
CA PRO A 203 5.23 2.30 -24.47
C PRO A 203 4.35 2.65 -23.27
N ALA A 204 4.30 1.72 -22.30
CA ALA A 204 3.69 1.95 -21.01
C ALA A 204 4.36 3.13 -20.31
N THR A 205 3.56 4.11 -19.90
CA THR A 205 3.99 5.22 -19.04
C THR A 205 4.52 4.63 -17.74
N VAL A 206 5.84 4.74 -17.54
CA VAL A 206 6.52 4.29 -16.32
C VAL A 206 6.16 5.27 -15.20
N ILE A 207 5.17 4.91 -14.37
CA ILE A 207 4.86 5.64 -13.14
C ILE A 207 5.90 5.21 -12.11
N THR A 208 6.87 6.08 -11.87
CA THR A 208 7.95 5.84 -10.91
C THR A 208 7.46 6.25 -9.53
N PHE A 209 7.12 5.27 -8.69
CA PHE A 209 6.80 5.54 -7.29
C PHE A 209 8.09 5.54 -6.45
N LYS A 210 8.50 6.71 -5.95
CA LYS A 210 9.51 6.79 -4.89
C LYS A 210 8.83 6.49 -3.55
N PHE A 211 8.71 5.20 -3.23
CA PHE A 211 8.37 4.79 -1.88
C PHE A 211 9.62 4.88 -0.98
N PRO A 212 9.56 5.50 0.21
CA PRO A 212 10.51 5.24 1.27
C PRO A 212 10.11 3.96 2.03
N ILE A 213 9.80 2.88 1.31
CA ILE A 213 9.73 1.55 1.94
C ILE A 213 11.15 1.03 1.87
N GLN A 214 11.87 1.04 3.01
CA GLN A 214 13.11 0.29 3.14
C GLN A 214 12.77 -1.19 3.06
N ILE A 215 12.63 -1.71 1.84
CA ILE A 215 12.61 -3.14 1.59
C ILE A 215 14.03 -3.61 1.88
N LEU A 216 14.17 -4.40 2.94
CA LEU A 216 15.39 -5.15 3.26
C LEU A 216 15.93 -5.78 1.97
N LYS A 217 17.13 -5.36 1.55
CA LYS A 217 17.88 -5.98 0.46
C LYS A 217 18.13 -7.45 0.83
N PHE A 218 17.35 -8.36 0.27
CA PHE A 218 17.73 -9.77 0.23
C PHE A 218 18.68 -9.98 -0.95
N THR A 219 19.99 -10.02 -0.68
CA THR A 219 20.96 -10.55 -1.64
C THR A 219 20.76 -12.06 -1.75
N CYS A 220 20.02 -12.48 -2.78
CA CYS A 220 19.99 -13.88 -3.18
C CYS A 220 21.33 -14.21 -3.87
N ASN A 221 22.27 -14.77 -3.12
CA ASN A 221 23.49 -15.31 -3.69
C ASN A 221 23.12 -16.62 -4.41
N ARG A 222 22.98 -16.59 -5.73
CA ARG A 222 22.91 -17.82 -6.54
C ARG A 222 24.25 -18.54 -6.41
N HIS A 223 24.28 -19.62 -5.64
CA HIS A 223 25.28 -20.65 -5.87
C HIS A 223 24.96 -21.33 -7.21
N ALA A 224 25.73 -20.96 -8.24
CA ALA A 224 25.90 -21.80 -9.40
C ALA A 224 26.78 -22.98 -8.97
N THR A 225 26.18 -24.17 -8.82
CA THR A 225 26.94 -25.42 -8.85
C THR A 225 27.21 -25.74 -10.32
N ASN A 226 28.43 -25.45 -10.76
CA ASN A 226 29.02 -26.09 -11.94
C ASN A 226 30.01 -27.15 -11.45
N ASN A 227 29.87 -28.34 -12.06
CA ASN A 227 30.60 -29.60 -11.92
C ASN A 227 30.24 -30.47 -10.73
#